data_AF-A0A803VET5-F1
#
_entry.id   AF-A0A803VET5-F1
#
_cell.length_a   1.000
_cell.length_b   1.000
_cell.length_c   1.000
_cell.angle_alpha   90.00
_cell.angle_beta   90.00
_cell.angle_gamma   90.00
#
_symmetry.space_group_name_H-M   'P 1'
#
loop_
_entity.id
_entity.type
_entity.pdbx_description
1 polymer ?
#
loop_
_entity_poly.entity_id
_entity_poly.type
_entity_poly.pdbx_seq_one_letter_code
_entity_poly.pdbx_strand_id
1 'polypeptide(L)'
;FFFSCFSRVVLPCSVQEYQVGQLYSVAEASKNETGGGEGIQVLKNEPYEQDGEKGQYTHKIYHLKSKVPGFVRMIAPEGSLVFHEKAWNAYPYCRTSESPPCNEYMKDDFFIKIETWHKPDLGTTENVHNLDPNTWKSVEVVHIDIADRTQVEPGDYKADEDPALFQSVKTKRGPLGPNWKKELATDEECPKMCAYKLVTIKFKWWGLQNKVENFIQKQEKRIFTNFHRQLFCWIDKWIELTMEDIRRMEDETQKELEAVRKLLFKGSDVLLLPADLSVQKLRQVVWCPCLCVCLGNCWWALWPHVLQAPALCAVVLEVL
;
A
#
# COMPACT_ATOMS: atom_id res chain seq x y z
N PHE A 1 -1.41 -15.55 -23.54
CA PHE A 1 -2.55 -15.58 -22.60
C PHE A 1 -2.25 -14.55 -21.53
N PHE A 2 -3.20 -13.65 -21.27
CA PHE A 2 -3.10 -12.67 -20.19
C PHE A 2 -4.07 -13.11 -19.10
N PHE A 3 -3.66 -12.98 -17.85
CA PHE A 3 -4.55 -13.22 -16.73
C PHE A 3 -5.14 -11.88 -16.27
N SER A 4 -6.47 -11.79 -16.18
CA SER A 4 -7.16 -10.55 -15.82
C SER A 4 -8.12 -10.76 -14.66
N CYS A 5 -8.03 -9.89 -13.66
CA CYS A 5 -8.92 -9.86 -12.50
C CYS A 5 -9.63 -8.50 -12.43
N PHE A 6 -10.93 -8.50 -12.13
CA PHE A 6 -11.73 -7.29 -12.05
C PHE A 6 -12.30 -7.11 -10.65
N SER A 7 -11.67 -6.27 -9.84
CA SER A 7 -12.10 -6.00 -8.48
C SER A 7 -13.11 -4.85 -8.43
N ARG A 8 -14.21 -5.05 -7.72
CA ARG A 8 -15.19 -4.01 -7.39
C ARG A 8 -15.09 -3.70 -5.91
N VAL A 9 -14.78 -2.44 -5.58
CA VAL A 9 -14.70 -1.95 -4.20
C VAL A 9 -15.74 -0.86 -4.00
N VAL A 10 -16.85 -1.21 -3.35
CA VAL A 10 -17.89 -0.24 -2.96
C VAL A 10 -17.41 0.49 -1.71
N LEU A 11 -17.64 1.80 -1.62
CA LEU A 11 -17.21 2.64 -0.52
C LEU A 11 -18.30 3.65 -0.10
N PRO A 12 -18.44 3.94 1.20
CA PRO A 12 -19.34 4.98 1.74
C PRO A 12 -18.68 6.37 1.68
N CYS A 13 -18.23 6.75 0.49
CA CYS A 13 -17.72 8.08 0.19
C CYS A 13 -18.14 8.50 -1.23
N SER A 14 -18.04 9.78 -1.54
CA SER A 14 -18.25 10.26 -2.91
C SER A 14 -17.02 9.99 -3.78
N VAL A 15 -17.20 10.09 -5.09
CA VAL A 15 -16.09 10.04 -6.07
C VAL A 15 -15.10 11.19 -5.79
N GLN A 16 -15.60 12.38 -5.44
CA GLN A 16 -14.77 13.54 -5.13
C GLN A 16 -13.97 13.36 -3.84
N GLU A 17 -14.60 12.84 -2.79
CA GLU A 17 -13.94 12.52 -1.52
C GLU A 17 -12.86 11.45 -1.71
N TYR A 18 -13.15 10.42 -2.51
CA TYR A 18 -12.19 9.34 -2.78
C TYR A 18 -10.92 9.85 -3.45
N GLN A 19 -11.00 10.87 -4.33
CA GLN A 19 -9.81 11.44 -4.96
C GLN A 19 -8.79 11.92 -3.91
N VAL A 20 -9.25 12.62 -2.88
CA VAL A 20 -8.42 13.10 -1.77
C VAL A 20 -7.98 11.94 -0.88
N GLY A 21 -8.94 11.10 -0.45
CA GLY A 21 -8.68 9.99 0.46
C GLY A 21 -7.71 8.93 -0.10
N GLN A 22 -7.77 8.66 -1.40
CA GLN A 22 -6.85 7.75 -2.07
C GLN A 22 -5.42 8.28 -2.02
N LEU A 23 -5.21 9.55 -2.37
CA LEU A 23 -3.86 10.13 -2.42
C LEU A 23 -3.23 10.23 -1.02
N TYR A 24 -4.02 10.65 -0.02
CA TYR A 24 -3.61 10.61 1.39
C TYR A 24 -3.22 9.20 1.82
N SER A 25 -4.09 8.22 1.57
CA SER A 25 -3.86 6.84 2.02
C SER A 25 -2.66 6.21 1.31
N VAL A 26 -2.41 6.56 0.04
CA VAL A 26 -1.21 6.11 -0.70
C VAL A 26 0.05 6.69 -0.05
N ALA A 27 0.06 7.96 0.34
CA ALA A 27 1.20 8.56 1.02
C ALA A 27 1.50 7.87 2.36
N GLU A 28 0.49 7.70 3.20
CA GLU A 28 0.63 7.03 4.52
C GLU A 28 1.02 5.56 4.38
N ALA A 29 0.39 4.80 3.47
CA ALA A 29 0.76 3.42 3.20
C ALA A 29 2.20 3.31 2.68
N SER A 30 2.64 4.26 1.84
CA SER A 30 4.01 4.28 1.33
C SER A 30 5.05 4.47 2.44
N LYS A 31 4.72 5.30 3.45
CA LYS A 31 5.58 5.48 4.64
C LYS A 31 5.64 4.21 5.47
N ASN A 32 4.51 3.57 5.73
CA ASN A 32 4.44 2.31 6.50
C ASN A 32 5.19 1.16 5.81
N GLU A 33 5.21 1.15 4.49
CA GLU A 33 5.88 0.12 3.69
C GLU A 33 7.37 0.43 3.39
N THR A 34 7.92 1.55 3.85
CA THR A 34 9.31 1.91 3.54
C THR A 34 10.20 1.81 4.78
N GLY A 35 11.26 0.99 4.68
CA GLY A 35 12.19 0.74 5.76
C GLY A 35 13.24 -0.33 5.40
N GLY A 36 14.40 -0.32 6.07
CA GLY A 36 15.43 -1.36 5.90
C GLY A 36 16.07 -1.47 4.50
N GLY A 37 15.98 -0.43 3.66
CA GLY A 37 16.51 -0.42 2.28
C GLY A 37 15.49 -0.86 1.23
N GLU A 38 14.28 -1.21 1.67
CA GLU A 38 13.16 -1.68 0.86
C GLU A 38 11.97 -0.72 0.96
N GLY A 39 11.05 -0.79 -0.01
CA GLY A 39 9.89 0.08 -0.07
C GLY A 39 9.80 0.91 -1.35
N ILE A 40 9.16 2.07 -1.25
CA ILE A 40 8.71 2.85 -2.41
C ILE A 40 9.61 4.08 -2.58
N GLN A 41 10.12 4.26 -3.80
CA GLN A 41 10.87 5.45 -4.21
C GLN A 41 10.05 6.22 -5.24
N VAL A 42 9.71 7.48 -4.96
CA VAL A 42 9.04 8.37 -5.90
C VAL A 42 10.10 9.10 -6.73
N LEU A 43 10.16 8.83 -8.04
CA LEU A 43 11.07 9.48 -8.98
C LEU A 43 10.47 10.74 -9.60
N LYS A 44 9.19 10.68 -9.98
CA LYS A 44 8.46 11.78 -10.58
C LYS A 44 7.05 11.85 -10.00
N ASN A 45 6.58 13.06 -9.78
CA ASN A 45 5.20 13.40 -9.49
C ASN A 45 4.92 14.76 -10.12
N GLU A 46 4.39 14.77 -11.34
CA GLU A 46 4.22 16.00 -12.13
C GLU A 46 2.87 15.99 -12.88
N PRO A 47 2.23 17.15 -13.08
CA PRO A 47 1.05 17.23 -13.93
C PRO A 47 1.44 16.89 -15.38
N TYR A 48 0.52 16.26 -16.13
CA TYR A 48 0.69 16.00 -17.56
C TYR A 48 -0.54 16.43 -18.36
N GLU A 49 -0.31 16.70 -19.64
CA GLU A 49 -1.34 16.90 -20.65
C GLU A 49 -0.89 16.18 -21.92
N GLN A 50 -1.66 15.19 -22.36
CA GLN A 50 -1.37 14.42 -23.56
C GLN A 50 -2.67 14.05 -24.27
N ASP A 51 -2.75 14.28 -25.58
CA ASP A 51 -3.90 13.90 -26.43
C ASP A 51 -5.27 14.39 -25.91
N GLY A 52 -5.28 15.54 -25.22
CA GLY A 52 -6.48 16.12 -24.60
C GLY A 52 -6.84 15.57 -23.22
N GLU A 53 -6.12 14.54 -22.75
CA GLU A 53 -6.19 14.05 -21.37
C GLU A 53 -5.27 14.88 -20.47
N LYS A 54 -5.79 15.31 -19.31
CA LYS A 54 -5.02 16.03 -18.28
C LYS A 54 -5.09 15.25 -16.98
N GLY A 55 -3.97 15.20 -16.26
CA GLY A 55 -3.91 14.47 -15.01
C GLY A 55 -2.59 14.63 -14.28
N GLN A 56 -2.33 13.72 -13.35
CA GLN A 56 -1.05 13.61 -12.67
C GLN A 56 -0.29 12.38 -13.15
N TYR A 57 0.96 12.57 -13.55
CA TYR A 57 1.89 11.51 -13.87
C TYR A 57 2.75 11.22 -12.64
N THR A 58 2.87 9.94 -12.30
CA THR A 58 3.83 9.50 -11.28
C THR A 58 4.71 8.39 -11.81
N HIS A 59 5.97 8.39 -11.38
CA HIS A 59 6.90 7.29 -11.61
C HIS A 59 7.48 6.87 -10.28
N LYS A 60 7.17 5.65 -9.85
CA LYS A 60 7.65 5.05 -8.61
C LYS A 60 8.47 3.80 -8.90
N ILE A 61 9.42 3.53 -8.03
CA ILE A 61 10.19 2.29 -8.00
C ILE A 61 9.90 1.55 -6.69
N TYR A 62 9.44 0.32 -6.80
CA TYR A 62 9.24 -0.58 -5.68
C TYR A 62 10.44 -1.51 -5.53
N HIS A 63 11.05 -1.51 -4.35
CA HIS A 63 12.18 -2.38 -3.99
C HIS A 63 11.65 -3.50 -3.08
N LEU A 64 11.41 -4.70 -3.63
CA LEU A 64 10.64 -5.77 -2.96
C LEU A 64 11.49 -6.96 -2.47
N LYS A 65 12.80 -6.78 -2.25
CA LYS A 65 13.75 -7.89 -2.06
C LYS A 65 13.32 -8.87 -0.96
N SER A 66 13.14 -8.45 0.29
CA SER A 66 12.70 -9.30 1.40
C SER A 66 11.18 -9.44 1.51
N LYS A 67 10.43 -8.54 0.86
CA LYS A 67 8.95 -8.52 0.86
C LYS A 67 8.28 -9.57 -0.01
N VAL A 68 8.99 -10.21 -0.94
CA VAL A 68 8.45 -11.32 -1.74
C VAL A 68 8.70 -12.69 -1.09
N PRO A 69 7.82 -13.69 -1.31
CA PRO A 69 7.98 -15.02 -0.75
C PRO A 69 9.33 -15.67 -1.09
N GLY A 70 9.81 -16.57 -0.22
CA GLY A 70 11.10 -17.25 -0.40
C GLY A 70 11.25 -17.97 -1.74
N PHE A 71 10.19 -18.56 -2.27
CA PHE A 71 10.23 -19.20 -3.59
C PHE A 71 10.43 -18.21 -4.73
N VAL A 72 9.94 -16.96 -4.61
CA VAL A 72 10.16 -15.89 -5.60
C VAL A 72 11.60 -15.38 -5.47
N ARG A 73 12.09 -15.17 -4.24
CA ARG A 73 13.48 -14.76 -4.01
C ARG A 73 14.51 -15.74 -4.56
N MET A 74 14.23 -17.04 -4.42
CA MET A 74 15.14 -18.11 -4.85
C MET A 74 15.27 -18.23 -6.37
N ILE A 75 14.25 -17.79 -7.13
CA ILE A 75 14.25 -17.83 -8.60
C ILE A 75 14.58 -16.47 -9.23
N ALA A 76 14.48 -15.38 -8.47
CA ALA A 76 14.66 -14.01 -8.92
C ALA A 76 16.14 -13.60 -8.86
N PRO A 77 16.78 -13.29 -10.01
CA PRO A 77 18.14 -12.74 -10.02
C PRO A 77 18.23 -11.40 -9.28
N GLU A 78 19.45 -11.02 -8.87
CA GLU A 78 19.66 -9.72 -8.24
C GLU A 78 19.19 -8.58 -9.16
N GLY A 79 18.39 -7.65 -8.60
CA GLY A 79 17.78 -6.56 -9.35
C GLY A 79 16.42 -6.88 -10.00
N SER A 80 16.04 -8.16 -10.16
CA SER A 80 14.77 -8.52 -10.80
C SER A 80 13.54 -8.32 -9.90
N LEU A 81 13.71 -7.84 -8.66
CA LEU A 81 12.64 -7.52 -7.70
C LEU A 81 12.46 -6.00 -7.53
N VAL A 82 12.96 -5.24 -8.51
CA VAL A 82 12.75 -3.81 -8.65
C VAL A 82 11.67 -3.60 -9.71
N PHE A 83 10.58 -2.94 -9.33
CA PHE A 83 9.44 -2.71 -10.22
C PHE A 83 9.22 -1.23 -10.45
N HIS A 84 9.11 -0.86 -11.72
CA HIS A 84 8.79 0.51 -12.13
C HIS A 84 7.28 0.60 -12.34
N GLU A 85 6.62 1.38 -11.50
CA GLU A 85 5.24 1.80 -11.70
C GLU A 85 5.25 3.18 -12.31
N LYS A 86 4.70 3.31 -13.52
CA LYS A 86 4.34 4.61 -14.07
C LYS A 86 2.83 4.69 -14.08
N ALA A 87 2.27 5.76 -13.55
CA ALA A 87 0.83 5.95 -13.46
C ALA A 87 0.39 7.28 -14.05
N TRP A 88 -0.69 7.24 -14.82
CA TRP A 88 -1.41 8.36 -15.42
C TRP A 88 -2.77 8.45 -14.73
N ASN A 89 -2.89 9.40 -13.81
CA ASN A 89 -4.09 9.63 -13.03
C ASN A 89 -4.88 10.80 -13.63
N ALA A 90 -5.82 10.48 -14.52
CA ALA A 90 -6.81 11.40 -15.10
C ALA A 90 -8.17 11.20 -14.42
N TYR A 91 -8.20 11.39 -13.10
CA TYR A 91 -9.35 11.10 -12.25
C TYR A 91 -10.66 11.64 -12.86
N PRO A 92 -11.72 10.83 -12.99
CA PRO A 92 -12.00 9.56 -12.28
C PRO A 92 -11.45 8.28 -12.95
N TYR A 93 -10.68 8.39 -14.03
CA TYR A 93 -9.96 7.26 -14.62
C TYR A 93 -8.48 7.29 -14.21
N CYS A 94 -7.91 6.13 -13.91
CA CYS A 94 -6.49 6.03 -13.59
C CYS A 94 -5.91 4.79 -14.25
N ARG A 95 -4.71 4.92 -14.79
CA ARG A 95 -4.01 3.84 -15.47
C ARG A 95 -2.57 3.75 -15.02
N THR A 96 -2.11 2.54 -14.75
CA THR A 96 -0.68 2.22 -14.60
C THR A 96 -0.16 1.59 -15.90
N SER A 97 1.14 1.77 -16.16
CA SER A 97 1.80 1.64 -17.46
C SER A 97 1.38 0.48 -18.36
N GLU A 98 1.29 0.81 -19.65
CA GLU A 98 1.13 -0.10 -20.77
C GLU A 98 2.43 -0.65 -21.33
N SER A 99 3.53 0.10 -21.17
CA SER A 99 4.74 -0.07 -21.95
C SER A 99 5.86 -0.72 -21.13
N PRO A 100 6.31 -1.92 -21.52
CA PRO A 100 7.55 -2.49 -21.01
C PRO A 100 8.76 -1.56 -21.22
N PRO A 101 9.85 -1.75 -20.45
CA PRO A 101 9.99 -2.73 -19.39
C PRO A 101 9.53 -2.18 -18.02
N CYS A 102 8.53 -2.82 -17.38
CA CYS A 102 8.19 -2.57 -15.96
C CYS A 102 9.23 -3.19 -15.01
N ASN A 103 10.08 -4.07 -15.54
CA ASN A 103 11.15 -4.77 -14.86
C ASN A 103 12.33 -4.89 -15.83
N GLU A 104 13.50 -4.36 -15.47
CA GLU A 104 14.66 -4.31 -16.36
C GLU A 104 15.15 -5.70 -16.79
N TYR A 105 14.96 -6.70 -15.94
CA TYR A 105 15.37 -8.08 -16.19
C TYR A 105 14.37 -8.81 -17.10
N MET A 106 13.08 -8.82 -16.72
CA MET A 106 12.05 -9.59 -17.43
C MET A 106 11.54 -8.90 -18.70
N LYS A 107 11.81 -7.60 -18.88
CA LYS A 107 11.38 -6.82 -20.04
C LYS A 107 9.88 -7.03 -20.35
N ASP A 108 9.56 -7.50 -21.55
CA ASP A 108 8.19 -7.73 -22.02
C ASP A 108 7.56 -8.99 -21.44
N ASP A 109 8.34 -9.86 -20.81
CA ASP A 109 7.85 -11.12 -20.23
C ASP A 109 7.19 -10.89 -18.86
N PHE A 110 7.26 -9.68 -18.31
CA PHE A 110 6.52 -9.30 -17.11
C PHE A 110 5.90 -7.91 -17.19
N PHE A 111 4.60 -7.82 -16.93
CA PHE A 111 3.98 -6.57 -16.54
C PHE A 111 2.76 -6.78 -15.65
N ILE A 112 2.46 -5.76 -14.87
CA ILE A 112 1.19 -5.58 -14.18
C ILE A 112 0.63 -4.25 -14.67
N LYS A 113 -0.58 -4.30 -15.23
CA LYS A 113 -1.33 -3.13 -15.66
C LYS A 113 -2.59 -3.06 -14.81
N ILE A 114 -2.79 -1.93 -14.15
CA ILE A 114 -3.99 -1.62 -13.36
C ILE A 114 -4.70 -0.45 -14.01
N GLU A 115 -5.93 -0.67 -14.42
CA GLU A 115 -6.84 0.34 -14.94
C GLU A 115 -8.01 0.48 -13.97
N THR A 116 -8.34 1.70 -13.57
CA THR A 116 -9.41 1.94 -12.60
C THR A 116 -10.38 2.99 -13.09
N TRP A 117 -11.67 2.65 -13.05
CA TRP A 117 -12.75 3.63 -13.10
C TRP A 117 -13.34 3.84 -11.71
N HIS A 118 -13.54 5.09 -11.32
CA HIS A 118 -14.30 5.45 -10.12
C HIS A 118 -15.67 5.97 -10.57
N LYS A 119 -16.76 5.31 -10.14
CA LYS A 119 -18.12 5.65 -10.55
C LYS A 119 -19.02 5.88 -9.33
N PRO A 120 -20.00 6.80 -9.42
CA PRO A 120 -20.95 7.06 -8.34
C PRO A 120 -22.08 6.02 -8.34
N ASP A 121 -21.73 4.73 -8.26
CA ASP A 121 -22.66 3.61 -8.20
C ASP A 121 -22.25 2.61 -7.10
N LEU A 122 -22.97 1.49 -7.01
CA LEU A 122 -22.74 0.42 -6.03
C LEU A 122 -22.10 -0.83 -6.66
N GLY A 123 -21.29 -0.67 -7.71
CA GLY A 123 -20.62 -1.80 -8.32
C GLY A 123 -21.50 -2.60 -9.28
N THR A 124 -22.56 -2.01 -9.82
CA THR A 124 -23.54 -2.66 -10.71
C THR A 124 -23.23 -2.52 -12.19
N THR A 125 -22.39 -1.56 -12.58
CA THR A 125 -21.95 -1.39 -13.97
C THR A 125 -21.06 -2.56 -14.41
N GLU A 126 -21.53 -3.32 -15.41
CA GLU A 126 -20.79 -4.41 -16.05
C GLU A 126 -19.83 -3.87 -17.12
N ASN A 127 -18.67 -4.52 -17.28
CA ASN A 127 -17.67 -4.22 -18.31
C ASN A 127 -17.37 -2.71 -18.49
N VAL A 128 -17.19 -1.96 -17.40
CA VAL A 128 -16.99 -0.50 -17.43
C VAL A 128 -15.76 -0.04 -18.23
N HIS A 129 -14.80 -0.94 -18.45
CA HIS A 129 -13.60 -0.70 -19.26
C HIS A 129 -13.81 -1.00 -20.75
N ASN A 130 -15.03 -1.40 -21.16
CA ASN A 130 -15.38 -1.72 -22.54
C ASN A 130 -14.45 -2.76 -23.18
N LEU A 131 -14.09 -3.80 -22.44
CA LEU A 131 -13.32 -4.92 -22.98
C LEU A 131 -14.13 -5.64 -24.05
N ASP A 132 -13.44 -6.23 -25.04
CA ASP A 132 -14.11 -7.03 -26.05
C ASP A 132 -14.85 -8.24 -25.41
N PRO A 133 -15.93 -8.74 -26.04
CA PRO A 133 -16.75 -9.79 -25.44
C PRO A 133 -16.01 -11.10 -25.13
N ASN A 134 -14.92 -11.42 -25.84
CA ASN A 134 -14.17 -12.65 -25.62
C ASN A 134 -13.25 -12.50 -24.42
N THR A 135 -12.55 -11.36 -24.31
CA THR A 135 -11.74 -11.06 -23.13
C THR A 135 -12.63 -10.96 -21.89
N TRP A 136 -13.74 -10.23 -21.94
CA TRP A 136 -14.64 -10.03 -20.79
C TRP A 136 -15.16 -11.34 -20.20
N LYS A 137 -15.51 -12.34 -21.05
CA LYS A 137 -15.94 -13.67 -20.59
C LYS A 137 -14.91 -14.41 -19.75
N SER A 138 -13.63 -14.12 -19.94
CA SER A 138 -12.53 -14.75 -19.19
C SER A 138 -12.15 -14.00 -17.91
N VAL A 139 -12.70 -12.81 -17.70
CA VAL A 139 -12.38 -11.96 -16.54
C VAL A 139 -13.16 -12.44 -15.33
N GLU A 140 -12.44 -12.76 -14.26
CA GLU A 140 -13.05 -13.04 -12.95
C GLU A 140 -13.43 -11.72 -12.26
N VAL A 141 -14.70 -11.61 -11.86
CA VAL A 141 -15.19 -10.48 -11.06
C VAL A 141 -15.04 -10.80 -9.58
N VAL A 142 -14.25 -9.99 -8.88
CA VAL A 142 -13.99 -10.11 -7.44
C VAL A 142 -14.64 -8.95 -6.70
N HIS A 143 -15.53 -9.25 -5.75
CA HIS A 143 -16.12 -8.23 -4.88
C HIS A 143 -15.29 -8.13 -3.61
N ILE A 144 -14.77 -6.94 -3.32
CA ILE A 144 -14.06 -6.64 -2.07
C ILE A 144 -15.04 -5.96 -1.12
N ASP A 145 -15.25 -6.57 0.03
CA ASP A 145 -16.09 -6.01 1.10
C ASP A 145 -15.19 -5.56 2.26
N ILE A 146 -15.03 -4.26 2.42
CA ILE A 146 -14.13 -3.69 3.43
C ILE A 146 -14.60 -3.97 4.87
N ALA A 147 -15.88 -4.30 5.08
CA ALA A 147 -16.42 -4.65 6.40
C ALA A 147 -16.31 -6.15 6.72
N ASP A 148 -16.07 -7.00 5.71
CA ASP A 148 -16.05 -8.45 5.87
C ASP A 148 -14.70 -8.92 6.44
N ARG A 149 -14.71 -9.26 7.74
CA ARG A 149 -13.53 -9.77 8.45
C ARG A 149 -12.94 -11.03 7.80
N THR A 150 -13.73 -11.84 7.09
CA THR A 150 -13.24 -13.09 6.46
C THR A 150 -12.35 -12.84 5.25
N GLN A 151 -12.38 -11.63 4.69
CA GLN A 151 -11.52 -11.23 3.56
C GLN A 151 -10.14 -10.71 3.99
N VAL A 152 -9.90 -10.59 5.30
CA VAL A 152 -8.66 -10.08 5.87
C VAL A 152 -7.85 -11.22 6.46
N GLU A 153 -6.61 -11.36 6.01
CA GLU A 153 -5.69 -12.35 6.56
C GLU A 153 -5.42 -12.11 8.06
N PRO A 154 -5.31 -13.15 8.90
CA PRO A 154 -5.11 -12.97 10.33
C PRO A 154 -3.91 -12.09 10.71
N GLY A 155 -2.82 -12.16 9.93
CA GLY A 155 -1.60 -11.38 10.16
C GLY A 155 -1.69 -9.90 9.76
N ASP A 156 -2.71 -9.51 8.98
CA ASP A 156 -2.93 -8.12 8.56
C ASP A 156 -3.94 -7.39 9.44
N TYR A 157 -4.70 -8.15 10.24
CA TYR A 157 -5.81 -7.58 10.97
C TYR A 157 -5.33 -6.63 12.07
N LYS A 158 -5.83 -5.41 12.03
CA LYS A 158 -5.70 -4.43 13.11
C LYS A 158 -7.08 -3.86 13.42
N ALA A 159 -7.41 -3.78 14.71
CA ALA A 159 -8.72 -3.35 15.17
C ALA A 159 -8.99 -1.85 14.88
N ASP A 160 -7.93 -1.02 14.87
CA ASP A 160 -7.97 0.40 14.52
C ASP A 160 -8.07 0.67 13.01
N GLU A 161 -7.89 -0.37 12.19
CA GLU A 161 -8.09 -0.36 10.74
C GLU A 161 -9.30 -1.24 10.36
N ASP A 162 -10.27 -1.39 11.26
CA ASP A 162 -11.49 -2.17 11.04
C ASP A 162 -12.75 -1.32 10.81
N PRO A 163 -13.26 -1.20 9.57
CA PRO A 163 -14.48 -0.47 9.27
C PRO A 163 -15.72 -0.97 10.03
N ALA A 164 -15.73 -2.24 10.45
CA ALA A 164 -16.82 -2.80 11.25
C ALA A 164 -16.81 -2.31 12.70
N LEU A 165 -15.71 -1.70 13.17
CA LEU A 165 -15.54 -1.15 14.52
C LEU A 165 -15.40 0.38 14.51
N PHE A 166 -14.96 0.95 13.39
CA PHE A 166 -14.67 2.37 13.27
C PHE A 166 -15.91 3.21 12.94
N GLN A 167 -16.11 4.31 13.66
CA GLN A 167 -17.06 5.36 13.32
C GLN A 167 -16.33 6.70 13.23
N SER A 168 -16.53 7.41 12.12
CA SER A 168 -15.98 8.74 11.90
C SER A 168 -16.59 9.76 12.85
N VAL A 169 -15.74 10.53 13.53
CA VAL A 169 -16.19 11.62 14.40
C VAL A 169 -16.72 12.79 13.56
N LYS A 170 -16.11 13.07 12.40
CA LYS A 170 -16.44 14.22 11.54
C LYS A 170 -17.68 13.98 10.68
N THR A 171 -17.82 12.79 10.11
CA THR A 171 -18.90 12.46 9.15
C THR A 171 -20.00 11.58 9.72
N LYS A 172 -19.79 10.99 10.91
CA LYS A 172 -20.67 9.99 11.54
C LYS A 172 -20.83 8.68 10.76
N ARG A 173 -20.12 8.50 9.65
CA ARG A 173 -20.13 7.26 8.85
C ARG A 173 -19.48 6.12 9.61
N GLY A 174 -20.00 4.92 9.41
CA GLY A 174 -19.61 3.73 10.16
C GLY A 174 -20.28 3.66 11.54
N PRO A 175 -20.12 2.55 12.27
CA PRO A 175 -19.45 1.32 11.84
C PRO A 175 -20.20 0.59 10.73
N LEU A 176 -19.46 -0.11 9.87
CA LEU A 176 -20.02 -0.85 8.74
C LEU A 176 -20.43 -2.27 9.18
N GLY A 177 -21.72 -2.46 9.45
CA GLY A 177 -22.27 -3.77 9.77
C GLY A 177 -22.40 -4.71 8.56
N PRO A 178 -22.79 -5.98 8.73
CA PRO A 178 -22.88 -6.95 7.63
C PRO A 178 -23.81 -6.57 6.46
N ASN A 179 -24.80 -5.69 6.72
CA ASN A 179 -25.76 -5.22 5.72
C ASN A 179 -25.47 -3.80 5.22
N TRP A 180 -24.29 -3.21 5.54
CA TRP A 180 -23.97 -1.81 5.26
C TRP A 180 -24.18 -1.41 3.80
N LYS A 181 -23.90 -2.30 2.83
CA LYS A 181 -24.15 -2.04 1.40
C LYS A 181 -25.62 -1.86 1.04
N LYS A 182 -26.52 -2.60 1.71
CA LYS A 182 -27.96 -2.46 1.51
C LYS A 182 -28.47 -1.18 2.15
N GLU A 183 -28.00 -0.88 3.35
CA GLU A 183 -28.30 0.36 4.08
C GLU A 183 -27.83 1.59 3.28
N LEU A 184 -26.60 1.56 2.76
CA LEU A 184 -26.04 2.59 1.88
C LEU A 184 -26.82 2.77 0.57
N ALA A 185 -27.44 1.70 0.05
CA ALA A 185 -28.26 1.80 -1.15
C ALA A 185 -29.51 2.65 -0.91
N THR A 186 -30.12 2.52 0.27
CA THR A 186 -31.33 3.25 0.68
C THR A 186 -31.04 4.61 1.30
N ASP A 187 -29.80 4.86 1.72
CA ASP A 187 -29.38 6.13 2.29
C ASP A 187 -29.12 7.16 1.16
N GLU A 188 -29.90 8.23 1.15
CA GLU A 188 -29.76 9.35 0.19
C GLU A 188 -28.74 10.40 0.67
N GLU A 189 -28.46 10.47 1.97
CA GLU A 189 -27.56 11.45 2.56
C GLU A 189 -26.11 10.94 2.57
N CYS A 190 -25.91 9.64 2.69
CA CYS A 190 -24.58 9.03 2.67
C CYS A 190 -24.08 8.83 1.23
N PRO A 191 -22.94 9.45 0.85
CA PRO A 191 -22.42 9.32 -0.50
C PRO A 191 -21.86 7.92 -0.75
N LYS A 192 -21.92 7.51 -2.02
CA LYS A 192 -21.54 6.17 -2.46
C LYS A 192 -20.77 6.21 -3.77
N MET A 193 -19.80 5.31 -3.87
CA MET A 193 -19.03 5.10 -5.09
C MET A 193 -18.52 3.66 -5.18
N CYS A 194 -18.12 3.24 -6.38
CA CYS A 194 -17.42 1.98 -6.62
C CYS A 194 -16.15 2.19 -7.45
N ALA A 195 -15.04 1.63 -6.95
CA ALA A 195 -13.76 1.57 -7.67
C ALA A 195 -13.70 0.26 -8.44
N TYR A 196 -13.64 0.36 -9.76
CA TYR A 196 -13.60 -0.75 -10.70
C TYR A 196 -12.17 -0.98 -11.19
N LYS A 197 -11.42 -1.80 -10.46
CA LYS A 197 -9.99 -2.04 -10.69
C LYS A 197 -9.81 -3.27 -11.58
N LEU A 198 -9.50 -3.05 -12.85
CA LEU A 198 -9.08 -4.07 -13.79
C LEU A 198 -7.56 -4.26 -13.68
N VAL A 199 -7.14 -5.44 -13.25
CA VAL A 199 -5.73 -5.82 -13.16
C VAL A 199 -5.44 -6.83 -14.27
N THR A 200 -4.52 -6.49 -15.18
CA THR A 200 -4.00 -7.38 -16.21
C THR A 200 -2.56 -7.75 -15.87
N ILE A 201 -2.30 -9.04 -15.76
CA ILE A 201 -0.99 -9.60 -15.41
C ILE A 201 -0.49 -10.39 -16.62
N LYS A 202 0.78 -10.16 -16.96
CA LYS A 202 1.56 -11.03 -17.83
C LYS A 202 2.79 -11.48 -17.05
N PHE A 203 2.99 -12.77 -16.90
CA PHE A 203 4.26 -13.32 -16.41
C PHE A 203 4.63 -14.56 -17.21
N LYS A 204 5.53 -14.38 -18.18
CA LYS A 204 5.96 -15.45 -19.10
C LYS A 204 7.25 -16.08 -18.59
N TRP A 205 7.10 -17.15 -17.81
CA TRP A 205 8.21 -17.99 -17.36
C TRP A 205 7.82 -19.45 -17.42
N TRP A 206 8.61 -20.26 -18.14
CA TRP A 206 8.34 -21.69 -18.32
C TRP A 206 8.26 -22.43 -16.96
N GLY A 207 7.13 -23.10 -16.72
CA GLY A 207 6.88 -23.85 -15.48
C GLY A 207 6.42 -23.03 -14.27
N LEU A 208 6.41 -21.69 -14.34
CA LEU A 208 6.06 -20.81 -13.22
C LEU A 208 4.92 -19.82 -13.51
N GLN A 209 4.52 -19.67 -14.78
CA GLN A 209 3.50 -18.72 -15.23
C GLN A 209 2.25 -18.69 -14.32
N ASN A 210 1.45 -19.75 -14.34
CA ASN A 210 0.17 -19.79 -13.61
C ASN A 210 0.36 -19.60 -12.09
N LYS A 211 1.46 -20.11 -11.53
CA LYS A 211 1.73 -20.02 -10.09
C LYS A 211 1.98 -18.57 -9.66
N VAL A 212 2.75 -17.83 -10.46
CA VAL A 212 3.09 -16.43 -10.16
C VAL A 212 1.93 -15.50 -10.50
N GLU A 213 1.22 -15.71 -11.61
CA GLU A 213 0.02 -14.92 -11.96
C GLU A 213 -1.05 -15.02 -10.86
N ASN A 214 -1.35 -16.24 -10.39
CA ASN A 214 -2.28 -16.46 -9.28
C ASN A 214 -1.77 -15.87 -7.95
N PHE A 215 -0.46 -15.91 -7.71
CA PHE A 215 0.14 -15.31 -6.52
C PHE A 215 -0.05 -13.79 -6.53
N ILE A 216 0.26 -13.13 -7.64
CA ILE A 216 0.10 -11.68 -7.81
C ILE A 216 -1.37 -11.29 -7.62
N GLN A 217 -2.31 -12.01 -8.24
CA GLN A 217 -3.74 -11.75 -8.06
C GLN A 217 -4.16 -11.78 -6.58
N LYS A 218 -3.69 -12.77 -5.82
CA LYS A 218 -3.97 -12.86 -4.38
C LYS A 218 -3.38 -11.68 -3.60
N GLN A 219 -2.16 -11.26 -3.94
CA GLN A 219 -1.55 -10.10 -3.31
C GLN A 219 -2.28 -8.79 -3.66
N GLU A 220 -2.69 -8.60 -4.92
CA GLU A 220 -3.48 -7.43 -5.34
C GLU A 220 -4.81 -7.37 -4.60
N LYS A 221 -5.53 -8.49 -4.49
CA LYS A 221 -6.76 -8.56 -3.69
C LYS A 221 -6.50 -8.18 -2.23
N ARG A 222 -5.44 -8.72 -1.63
CA ARG A 222 -5.03 -8.43 -0.24
C ARG A 222 -4.69 -6.95 -0.06
N ILE A 223 -3.89 -6.38 -0.96
CA ILE A 223 -3.52 -4.95 -0.97
C ILE A 223 -4.77 -4.08 -1.08
N PHE A 224 -5.65 -4.34 -2.04
CA PHE A 224 -6.88 -3.57 -2.19
C PHE A 224 -7.79 -3.69 -0.97
N THR A 225 -7.90 -4.88 -0.36
CA THR A 225 -8.71 -5.07 0.84
C THR A 225 -8.20 -4.23 1.99
N ASN A 226 -6.91 -4.34 2.32
CA ASN A 226 -6.30 -3.62 3.44
C ASN A 226 -6.25 -2.11 3.19
N PHE A 227 -5.88 -1.69 1.98
CA PHE A 227 -5.81 -0.27 1.60
C PHE A 227 -7.16 0.43 1.77
N HIS A 228 -8.26 -0.16 1.30
CA HIS A 228 -9.56 0.50 1.38
C HIS A 228 -10.17 0.46 2.79
N ARG A 229 -9.81 -0.54 3.61
CA ARG A 229 -10.13 -0.57 5.04
C ARG A 229 -9.45 0.59 5.77
N GLN A 230 -8.15 0.77 5.54
CA GLN A 230 -7.37 1.89 6.06
C GLN A 230 -7.91 3.23 5.58
N LEU A 231 -8.18 3.37 4.27
CA LEU A 231 -8.75 4.59 3.69
C LEU A 231 -10.02 5.02 4.42
N PHE A 232 -10.94 4.08 4.68
CA PHE A 232 -12.17 4.39 5.41
C PHE A 232 -11.89 4.74 6.88
N CYS A 233 -11.07 3.96 7.59
CA CYS A 233 -10.76 4.22 8.99
C CYS A 233 -9.94 5.51 9.21
N TRP A 234 -9.29 6.01 8.16
CA TRP A 234 -8.57 7.28 8.18
C TRP A 234 -9.40 8.47 7.69
N ILE A 235 -10.70 8.31 7.41
CA ILE A 235 -11.56 9.38 6.87
C ILE A 235 -11.45 10.68 7.66
N ASP A 236 -11.41 10.64 8.99
CA ASP A 236 -11.29 11.84 9.81
C ASP A 236 -9.98 12.61 9.59
N LYS A 237 -8.93 11.94 9.09
CA LYS A 237 -7.62 12.54 8.79
C LYS A 237 -7.59 13.24 7.44
N TRP A 238 -8.40 12.81 6.46
CA TRP A 238 -8.31 13.30 5.08
C TRP A 238 -9.57 13.99 4.54
N ILE A 239 -10.73 13.82 5.16
CA ILE A 239 -12.02 14.30 4.62
C ILE A 239 -12.10 15.83 4.43
N GLU A 240 -11.33 16.58 5.21
CA GLU A 240 -11.27 18.06 5.15
C GLU A 240 -10.06 18.57 4.38
N LEU A 241 -9.22 17.69 3.83
CA LEU A 241 -8.03 18.10 3.09
C LEU A 241 -8.40 18.56 1.69
N THR A 242 -7.76 19.64 1.25
CA THR A 242 -7.86 20.11 -0.13
C THR A 242 -6.87 19.37 -1.02
N MET A 243 -7.07 19.42 -2.33
CA MET A 243 -6.07 18.91 -3.28
C MET A 243 -4.72 19.62 -3.15
N GLU A 244 -4.69 20.88 -2.73
CA GLU A 244 -3.44 21.61 -2.46
C GLU A 244 -2.71 21.03 -1.24
N ASP A 245 -3.44 20.70 -0.16
CA ASP A 245 -2.88 20.00 1.00
C ASP A 245 -2.30 18.64 0.60
N ILE A 246 -3.00 17.90 -0.27
CA ILE A 246 -2.50 16.63 -0.82
C ILE A 246 -1.17 16.83 -1.54
N ARG A 247 -1.04 17.83 -2.42
CA ARG A 247 0.22 18.09 -3.16
C ARG A 247 1.37 18.39 -2.21
N ARG A 248 1.13 19.23 -1.19
CA ARG A 248 2.13 19.53 -0.16
C ARG A 248 2.57 18.27 0.58
N MET A 249 1.63 17.40 0.97
CA MET A 249 1.95 16.14 1.64
C MET A 249 2.68 15.14 0.74
N GLU A 250 2.36 15.07 -0.55
CA GLU A 250 3.08 14.22 -1.51
C GLU A 250 4.55 14.65 -1.61
N ASP A 251 4.82 15.97 -1.69
CA ASP A 251 6.17 16.53 -1.72
C ASP A 251 6.95 16.25 -0.42
N GLU A 252 6.29 16.39 0.73
CA GLU A 252 6.88 16.05 2.04
C GLU A 252 7.18 14.56 2.14
N THR A 253 6.23 13.71 1.74
CA THR A 253 6.38 12.25 1.74
C THR A 253 7.52 11.82 0.83
N GLN A 254 7.66 12.42 -0.36
CA GLN A 254 8.78 12.14 -1.26
C GLN A 254 10.14 12.43 -0.57
N LYS A 255 10.26 13.57 0.11
CA LYS A 255 11.49 13.94 0.84
C LYS A 255 11.78 13.00 2.00
N GLU A 256 10.76 12.62 2.77
CA GLU A 256 10.89 11.68 3.89
C GLU A 256 11.35 10.29 3.42
N LEU A 257 10.72 9.75 2.37
CA LEU A 257 11.07 8.46 1.78
C LEU A 257 12.51 8.46 1.25
N GLU A 258 12.93 9.57 0.61
CA GLU A 258 14.31 9.72 0.14
C GLU A 258 15.32 9.81 1.30
N ALA A 259 14.98 10.53 2.37
CA ALA A 259 15.83 10.66 3.56
C ALA A 259 16.02 9.33 4.28
N VAL A 260 14.94 8.58 4.54
CA VAL A 260 14.97 7.24 5.13
C VAL A 260 15.86 6.32 4.29
N ARG A 261 15.68 6.35 2.96
CA ARG A 261 16.51 5.58 2.04
C ARG A 261 18.00 5.95 2.14
N LYS A 262 18.34 7.24 2.09
CA LYS A 262 19.74 7.72 2.17
C LYS A 262 20.43 7.35 3.49
N LEU A 263 19.72 7.42 4.62
CA LEU A 263 20.23 6.98 5.91
C LEU A 263 20.63 5.51 5.91
N LEU A 264 19.87 4.67 5.20
CA LEU A 264 20.11 3.23 5.12
C LEU A 264 21.29 2.90 4.20
N PHE A 265 21.51 3.67 3.11
CA PHE A 265 22.72 3.53 2.29
C PHE A 265 23.99 3.93 3.03
N LYS A 266 23.92 4.92 3.94
CA LYS A 266 25.06 5.28 4.81
C LYS A 266 25.33 4.24 5.91
N GLY A 267 24.36 3.40 6.27
CA GLY A 267 24.54 2.33 7.27
C GLY A 267 25.44 1.17 6.81
N SER A 268 25.82 1.13 5.53
CA SER A 268 26.75 0.14 4.97
C SER A 268 28.22 0.57 5.01
N ASP A 269 28.49 1.86 5.28
CA ASP A 269 29.83 2.41 5.48
C ASP A 269 29.90 3.07 6.87
N VAL A 270 30.65 2.46 7.79
CA VAL A 270 30.93 3.07 9.10
C VAL A 270 31.72 4.36 8.89
N LEU A 271 31.03 5.49 8.88
CA LEU A 271 31.63 6.83 8.96
C LEU A 271 30.84 7.67 9.96
N LEU A 272 31.53 8.01 11.05
CA LEU A 272 31.13 8.94 12.10
C LEU A 272 30.55 10.22 11.47
N LEU A 273 29.26 10.50 11.69
CA LEU A 273 28.70 11.80 11.35
C LEU A 273 29.16 12.83 12.39
N PRO A 274 29.56 14.05 11.97
CA PRO A 274 29.81 15.15 12.89
C PRO A 274 28.49 15.60 13.53
N ALA A 275 28.56 15.82 14.83
CA ALA A 275 27.46 16.24 15.68
C ALA A 275 26.99 17.65 15.33
N ASP A 276 25.95 17.78 14.50
CA ASP A 276 24.97 18.87 14.63
C ASP A 276 23.69 18.56 13.81
N LEU A 277 22.76 17.86 14.43
CA LEU A 277 21.34 17.85 14.08
C LEU A 277 20.59 17.39 15.32
N SER A 278 20.10 18.37 16.07
CA SER A 278 19.35 18.28 17.32
C SER A 278 18.59 16.96 17.53
N VAL A 279 19.06 16.18 18.51
CA VAL A 279 18.57 14.87 18.97
C VAL A 279 17.24 14.95 19.74
N GLN A 280 16.39 15.96 19.50
CA GLN A 280 15.16 16.15 20.28
C GLN A 280 13.87 15.61 19.63
N LYS A 281 13.87 15.18 18.36
CA LYS A 281 12.67 14.60 17.72
C LYS A 281 12.68 13.09 17.47
N LEU A 282 13.78 12.39 17.76
CA LEU A 282 13.86 10.93 17.62
C LEU A 282 13.50 10.14 18.89
N ARG A 283 13.15 10.81 20.00
CA ARG A 283 12.79 10.15 21.28
C ARG A 283 11.32 9.79 21.45
N GLN A 284 10.45 10.08 20.47
CA GLN A 284 9.01 9.78 20.60
C GLN A 284 8.51 8.60 19.74
N VAL A 285 9.36 7.98 18.93
CA VAL A 285 8.94 6.89 18.01
C VAL A 285 9.34 5.49 18.49
N VAL A 286 10.07 5.36 19.61
CA VAL A 286 10.53 4.05 20.12
C VAL A 286 10.12 3.85 21.58
N TRP A 287 8.87 4.11 21.93
CA TRP A 287 8.28 3.62 23.19
C TRP A 287 6.84 3.18 22.94
N CYS A 288 6.68 2.06 22.22
CA CYS A 288 5.47 1.26 22.24
C CYS A 288 5.70 0.08 23.22
N PRO A 289 4.92 -0.07 24.30
CA PRO A 289 5.15 -1.10 25.33
C PRO A 289 4.97 -2.56 24.88
N CYS A 290 4.70 -2.81 23.60
CA CYS A 290 4.45 -4.16 23.09
C CYS A 290 5.73 -4.95 22.75
N LEU A 291 6.92 -4.35 22.84
CA LEU A 291 8.20 -5.01 22.52
C LEU A 291 8.88 -5.73 23.69
N CYS A 292 8.24 -5.84 24.86
CA CYS A 292 8.79 -6.55 26.03
C CYS A 292 8.33 -8.01 26.17
N VAL A 293 7.46 -8.53 25.27
CA VAL A 293 6.95 -9.91 25.37
C VAL A 293 7.62 -10.88 24.37
N CYS A 294 8.36 -10.37 23.37
CA CYS A 294 8.92 -11.21 22.30
C CYS A 294 10.46 -11.37 22.29
N LEU A 295 11.19 -10.79 23.26
CA LEU A 295 12.65 -10.93 23.37
C LEU A 295 13.11 -11.69 24.63
N GLY A 296 12.22 -12.46 25.26
CA GLY A 296 12.55 -13.27 26.45
C GLY A 296 13.21 -14.63 26.19
N ASN A 297 13.28 -15.11 24.94
CA ASN A 297 13.59 -16.54 24.68
C ASN A 297 14.79 -16.85 23.77
N CYS A 298 15.69 -15.89 23.49
CA CYS A 298 16.86 -16.16 22.63
C CYS A 298 18.24 -15.89 23.25
N TRP A 299 18.35 -15.60 24.55
CA TRP A 299 19.64 -15.38 25.22
C TRP A 299 20.08 -16.51 26.17
N TRP A 300 19.28 -17.56 26.34
CA TRP A 300 19.57 -18.66 27.27
C TRP A 300 20.38 -19.83 26.67
N ALA A 301 20.78 -19.76 25.40
CA ALA A 301 21.34 -20.91 24.67
C ALA A 301 22.85 -20.89 24.40
N LEU A 302 23.63 -19.91 24.91
CA LEU A 302 25.04 -19.76 24.50
C LEU A 302 26.11 -19.57 25.59
N TRP A 303 25.82 -19.74 26.90
CA TRP A 303 26.90 -19.76 27.91
C TRP A 303 26.49 -20.46 29.23
N PRO A 304 26.93 -21.71 29.52
CA PRO A 304 26.48 -22.42 30.73
C PRO A 304 27.22 -22.07 32.04
N HIS A 305 28.25 -21.21 32.03
CA HIS A 305 29.08 -21.01 33.23
C HIS A 305 29.61 -19.58 33.39
N VAL A 306 28.76 -18.60 33.72
CA VAL A 306 29.16 -17.43 34.54
C VAL A 306 27.92 -16.90 35.28
N LEU A 307 27.59 -17.53 36.41
CA LEU A 307 26.70 -16.94 37.42
C LEU A 307 27.45 -16.96 38.74
N GLN A 308 28.08 -15.84 39.10
CA GLN A 308 28.47 -15.49 40.46
C GLN A 308 28.96 -14.03 40.49
N ALA A 309 28.04 -13.08 40.70
CA ALA A 309 28.24 -11.88 41.53
C ALA A 309 27.03 -10.91 41.40
N PRO A 310 26.35 -10.55 42.51
CA PRO A 310 25.33 -9.52 42.54
C PRO A 310 25.96 -8.18 42.92
N ALA A 311 26.41 -7.40 41.95
CA ALA A 311 26.80 -6.00 42.16
C ALA A 311 26.94 -5.28 40.82
N LEU A 312 25.92 -4.49 40.46
CA LEU A 312 25.97 -3.22 39.71
C LEU A 312 24.55 -2.84 39.29
N CYS A 313 23.69 -2.70 40.30
CA CYS A 313 22.65 -1.68 40.29
C CYS A 313 23.37 -0.37 40.63
N ALA A 314 23.04 0.72 39.91
CA ALA A 314 23.59 2.07 39.99
C ALA A 314 24.79 2.37 39.07
N VAL A 315 24.76 3.57 38.48
CA VAL A 315 25.61 4.11 37.39
C VAL A 315 25.19 3.53 36.03
N VAL A 316 24.25 4.10 35.29
CA VAL A 316 24.36 5.40 34.59
C VAL A 316 22.97 6.04 34.55
N LEU A 317 22.74 6.96 35.49
CA LEU A 317 21.61 7.88 35.50
C LEU A 317 22.22 9.29 35.55
N GLU A 318 23.05 9.59 34.55
CA GLU A 318 23.55 10.91 34.22
C GLU A 318 24.15 10.82 32.82
N VAL A 319 23.72 11.73 31.94
CA VAL A 319 24.16 11.87 30.53
C VAL A 319 23.55 10.86 29.55
N LEU A 320 22.27 11.04 29.23
CA LEU A 320 21.70 11.30 27.88
C LEU A 320 20.23 10.96 27.81
#